data_AF-A0A976QUH9-F1
#
_entry.id   AF-A0A976QUH9-F1
#
_cell.length_a   1.000
_cell.length_b   1.000
_cell.length_c   1.000
_cell.angle_alpha   90.00
_cell.angle_beta   90.00
_cell.angle_gamma   90.00
#
_symmetry.space_group_name_H-M   'P 1'
#
loop_
_entity.id
_entity.type
_entity.pdbx_description
1 polymer ?
#
loop_
_entity_poly.entity_id
_entity_poly.type
_entity_poly.pdbx_seq_one_letter_code
_entity_poly.pdbx_strand_id
1 'polypeptide(L)'
;MADTGRREDINKLPKHVFLVFNKCLMFLTPLDKIERELFRTSELLYYKGILTLTIFNLDGYLNDYFYKKYGKCTNKVVDCLYSRPKSLLNYSYLNPLDDLSNLNHTLLYFINRISNKLVISTYDKDTHSKQRGLLLILIDRTHSHTKLLNSNNIRYNSKLNGTDGSFQYEGGGREPDWIREKTKKGVTLEYSVPNHVSICQPELQELVCSFNGVITSLPDLLISLRASLKDSLFFIANYLCRVFIHVYYKLSRRSTKQLCKPDFRLIYSSFLVRVGNFFRAGMTIIHSFGPEGVQPWFLAEAEIYESLGLSVTDIHNCVQLFTNTVRRWGK
;
A
#
# COMPACT_ATOMS: atom_id res chain seq x y z
N MET A 1 28.34 20.22 -17.45
CA MET A 1 28.96 19.27 -16.50
C MET A 1 28.15 17.99 -16.54
N ALA A 2 28.80 16.88 -16.91
CA ALA A 2 28.17 15.59 -17.11
C ALA A 2 27.75 15.01 -15.75
N ASP A 3 26.45 14.76 -15.59
CA ASP A 3 25.89 14.09 -14.42
C ASP A 3 26.18 12.60 -14.58
N THR A 4 27.24 12.13 -13.90
CA THR A 4 27.69 10.74 -13.94
C THR A 4 26.62 9.86 -13.33
N GLY A 5 25.87 9.16 -14.20
CA GLY A 5 24.90 8.15 -13.82
C GLY A 5 25.50 7.09 -12.91
N ARG A 6 25.11 7.14 -11.63
CA ARG A 6 25.13 5.94 -10.78
C ARG A 6 24.19 4.94 -11.43
N ARG A 7 24.75 3.93 -12.10
CA ARG A 7 24.01 2.70 -12.40
C ARG A 7 23.54 2.14 -11.06
N GLU A 8 22.24 2.26 -10.78
CA GLU A 8 21.63 1.54 -9.67
C GLU A 8 21.94 0.06 -9.88
N ASP A 9 22.57 -0.59 -8.89
CA ASP A 9 22.76 -2.03 -8.92
C ASP A 9 21.38 -2.66 -9.02
N ILE A 10 21.06 -3.26 -10.17
CA ILE A 10 19.76 -3.90 -10.45
C ILE A 10 19.43 -4.95 -9.38
N ASN A 11 20.47 -5.55 -8.77
CA ASN A 11 20.36 -6.53 -7.69
C ASN A 11 19.93 -5.94 -6.34
N LYS A 12 19.92 -4.61 -6.18
CA LYS A 12 19.53 -3.91 -4.94
C LYS A 12 18.15 -3.27 -5.00
N LEU A 13 17.49 -3.30 -6.16
CA LEU A 13 16.13 -2.78 -6.31
C LEU A 13 15.11 -3.71 -5.63
N PRO A 14 14.03 -3.17 -5.05
CA PRO A 14 12.95 -3.98 -4.53
C PRO A 14 12.22 -4.65 -5.71
N LYS A 15 11.99 -5.95 -5.64
CA LYS A 15 11.24 -6.70 -6.66
C LYS A 15 9.74 -6.46 -6.51
N HIS A 16 9.30 -6.31 -5.27
CA HIS A 16 7.91 -6.08 -4.92
C HIS A 16 7.77 -4.87 -3.98
N VAL A 17 7.09 -3.83 -4.46
CA VAL A 17 6.74 -2.64 -3.67
C VAL A 17 5.29 -2.73 -3.22
N PHE A 18 5.05 -2.46 -1.93
CA PHE A 18 3.74 -2.52 -1.31
C PHE A 18 3.36 -1.15 -0.75
N LEU A 19 2.30 -0.54 -1.24
CA LEU A 19 1.81 0.76 -0.75
C LEU A 19 0.58 0.56 0.12
N VAL A 20 0.61 1.17 1.31
CA VAL A 20 -0.51 1.13 2.26
C VAL A 20 -1.25 2.45 2.20
N PHE A 21 -2.47 2.43 1.69
CA PHE A 21 -3.33 3.59 1.59
C PHE A 21 -4.21 3.64 2.83
N ASN A 22 -3.85 4.52 3.77
CA ASN A 22 -4.66 4.67 4.98
C ASN A 22 -5.99 5.36 4.68
N LYS A 23 -6.95 5.21 5.60
CA LYS A 23 -8.29 5.76 5.44
C LYS A 23 -8.27 7.28 5.24
N CYS A 24 -7.45 7.99 6.02
CA CYS A 24 -7.28 9.44 5.89
C CYS A 24 -6.83 9.86 4.48
N LEU A 25 -5.83 9.18 3.90
CA LEU A 25 -5.36 9.47 2.54
C LEU A 25 -6.51 9.28 1.54
N MET A 26 -7.24 8.17 1.63
CA MET A 26 -8.33 7.85 0.71
C MET A 26 -9.46 8.88 0.71
N PHE A 27 -9.87 9.35 1.89
CA PHE A 27 -11.00 10.29 2.01
C PHE A 27 -10.62 11.75 1.77
N LEU A 28 -9.39 12.14 2.12
CA LEU A 28 -8.95 13.54 2.02
C LEU A 28 -8.29 13.86 0.66
N THR A 29 -7.92 12.84 -0.12
CA THR A 29 -7.28 13.03 -1.42
C THR A 29 -8.31 12.85 -2.54
N PRO A 30 -8.38 13.75 -3.54
CA PRO A 30 -9.26 13.57 -4.69
C PRO A 30 -8.94 12.27 -5.45
N LEU A 31 -9.97 11.52 -5.85
CA LEU A 31 -9.81 10.26 -6.59
C LEU A 31 -8.99 10.40 -7.88
N ASP A 32 -9.19 11.50 -8.62
CA ASP A 32 -8.40 11.77 -9.84
C ASP A 32 -6.91 11.98 -9.54
N LYS A 33 -6.58 12.55 -8.37
CA LYS A 33 -5.18 12.69 -7.92
C LYS A 33 -4.64 11.33 -7.53
N ILE A 34 -5.40 10.53 -6.78
CA ILE A 34 -5.01 9.17 -6.38
C ILE A 34 -4.66 8.34 -7.60
N GLU A 35 -5.57 8.30 -8.57
CA GLU A 35 -5.41 7.57 -9.81
C GLU A 35 -4.18 8.04 -10.59
N ARG A 36 -4.03 9.34 -10.80
CA ARG A 36 -2.90 9.92 -11.54
C ARG A 36 -1.56 9.58 -10.90
N GLU A 37 -1.44 9.76 -9.59
CA GLU A 37 -0.18 9.50 -8.89
C GLU A 37 0.11 8.00 -8.79
N LEU A 38 -0.91 7.15 -8.69
CA LEU A 38 -0.76 5.70 -8.79
C LEU A 38 -0.17 5.32 -10.16
N PHE A 39 -0.73 5.81 -11.27
CA PHE A 39 -0.19 5.48 -12.59
C PHE A 39 1.18 6.09 -12.88
N ARG A 40 1.47 7.29 -12.38
CA ARG A 40 2.83 7.86 -12.41
C ARG A 40 3.82 6.99 -11.66
N THR A 41 3.40 6.48 -10.50
CA THR A 41 4.20 5.55 -9.70
C THR A 41 4.41 4.25 -10.45
N SER A 42 3.36 3.65 -11.02
CA SER A 42 3.48 2.43 -11.84
C SER A 42 4.43 2.63 -13.02
N GLU A 43 4.36 3.76 -13.71
CA GLU A 43 5.28 4.09 -14.80
C GLU A 43 6.73 4.21 -14.31
N LEU A 44 6.96 4.91 -13.19
CA LEU A 44 8.28 5.03 -12.57
C LEU A 44 8.87 3.66 -12.19
N LEU A 45 8.09 2.84 -11.49
CA LEU A 45 8.51 1.50 -11.05
C LEU A 45 8.82 0.60 -12.24
N TYR A 46 7.97 0.64 -13.28
CA TYR A 46 8.20 -0.06 -14.54
C TYR A 46 9.54 0.32 -15.19
N TYR A 47 9.88 1.62 -15.27
CA TYR A 47 11.17 2.05 -15.82
C TYR A 47 12.37 1.62 -14.97
N LYS A 48 12.20 1.57 -13.65
CA LYS A 48 13.22 1.04 -12.74
C LYS A 48 13.35 -0.48 -12.83
N GLY A 49 12.47 -1.18 -13.53
CA GLY A 49 12.49 -2.64 -13.64
C GLY A 49 11.85 -3.35 -12.44
N ILE A 50 11.08 -2.63 -11.64
CA ILE A 50 10.27 -3.18 -10.55
C ILE A 50 8.97 -3.68 -11.17
N LEU A 51 8.69 -4.98 -11.02
CA LEU A 51 7.64 -5.66 -11.78
C LEU A 51 6.36 -5.90 -10.99
N THR A 52 6.37 -5.72 -9.67
CA THR A 52 5.18 -5.94 -8.83
C THR A 52 4.93 -4.77 -7.91
N LEU A 53 3.71 -4.23 -7.99
CA LEU A 53 3.18 -3.19 -7.12
C LEU A 53 1.88 -3.68 -6.50
N THR A 54 1.84 -3.78 -5.17
CA THR A 54 0.60 -4.06 -4.44
C THR A 54 0.12 -2.81 -3.74
N ILE A 55 -1.17 -2.50 -3.86
CA ILE A 55 -1.86 -1.44 -3.15
C ILE A 55 -2.82 -2.07 -2.15
N PHE A 56 -2.62 -1.77 -0.87
CA PHE A 56 -3.54 -2.14 0.19
C PHE A 56 -4.41 -0.94 0.57
N ASN A 57 -5.71 -1.08 0.41
CA ASN A 57 -6.71 -0.10 0.83
C ASN A 57 -7.74 -0.77 1.74
N LEU A 58 -7.71 -0.39 3.02
CA LEU A 58 -8.44 -1.06 4.11
C LEU A 58 -9.89 -1.42 3.79
N ASP A 59 -10.64 -0.45 3.25
CA ASP A 59 -12.09 -0.52 3.08
C ASP A 59 -12.52 -0.97 1.66
N GLY A 60 -11.61 -1.30 0.74
CA GLY A 60 -12.00 -1.77 -0.60
C GLY A 60 -12.55 -0.70 -1.58
N TYR A 61 -12.71 0.56 -1.15
CA TYR A 61 -13.20 1.63 -2.03
C TYR A 61 -12.40 1.84 -3.32
N LEU A 62 -11.07 1.68 -3.25
CA LEU A 62 -10.22 1.81 -4.43
C LEU A 62 -10.48 0.65 -5.41
N ASN A 63 -10.73 -0.56 -4.90
CA ASN A 63 -11.07 -1.72 -5.72
C ASN A 63 -12.35 -1.46 -6.50
N ASP A 64 -13.41 -0.98 -5.85
CA ASP A 64 -14.68 -0.70 -6.52
C ASP A 64 -14.52 0.37 -7.62
N TYR A 65 -13.79 1.45 -7.33
CA TYR A 65 -13.47 2.49 -8.31
C TYR A 65 -12.71 1.92 -9.52
N PHE A 66 -11.64 1.17 -9.28
CA PHE A 66 -10.82 0.57 -10.34
C PHE A 66 -11.60 -0.48 -11.13
N TYR A 67 -12.40 -1.31 -10.48
CA TYR A 67 -13.23 -2.30 -11.16
C TYR A 67 -14.24 -1.64 -12.10
N LYS A 68 -14.94 -0.59 -11.64
CA LYS A 68 -15.90 0.16 -12.48
C LYS A 68 -15.24 0.82 -13.69
N LYS A 69 -14.00 1.29 -13.55
CA LYS A 69 -13.31 2.07 -14.60
C LYS A 69 -12.42 1.25 -15.53
N TYR A 70 -11.77 0.21 -15.01
CA TYR A 70 -10.75 -0.59 -15.66
C TYR A 70 -11.05 -2.10 -15.63
N GLY A 71 -12.12 -2.54 -14.97
CA GLY A 71 -12.49 -3.96 -14.93
C GLY A 71 -12.70 -4.55 -16.33
N LYS A 72 -12.20 -5.77 -16.53
CA LYS A 72 -12.32 -6.56 -17.77
C LYS A 72 -11.80 -5.84 -19.03
N CYS A 73 -10.94 -4.83 -18.89
CA CYS A 73 -10.32 -4.17 -20.03
C CYS A 73 -9.19 -5.03 -20.62
N THR A 74 -9.05 -5.04 -21.95
CA THR A 74 -8.00 -5.80 -22.65
C THR A 74 -6.76 -4.98 -22.94
N ASN A 75 -6.93 -3.71 -23.33
CA ASN A 75 -5.86 -2.72 -23.51
C ASN A 75 -6.49 -1.32 -23.49
N LYS A 76 -6.46 -0.65 -22.34
CA LYS A 76 -7.01 0.70 -22.17
C LYS A 76 -5.89 1.69 -21.91
N VAL A 77 -5.86 2.79 -22.66
CA VAL A 77 -4.90 3.87 -22.44
C VAL A 77 -5.22 4.58 -21.11
N VAL A 78 -4.18 4.89 -20.35
CA VAL A 78 -4.31 5.61 -19.07
C VAL A 78 -4.42 7.12 -19.33
N ASP A 79 -5.61 7.58 -19.69
CA ASP A 79 -5.86 8.98 -20.10
C ASP A 79 -5.66 10.01 -18.98
N CYS A 80 -5.70 9.60 -17.70
CA CYS A 80 -5.53 10.49 -16.56
C CYS A 80 -4.11 11.11 -16.46
N LEU A 81 -3.13 10.50 -17.13
CA LEU A 81 -1.75 11.01 -17.26
C LEU A 81 -1.64 12.13 -18.31
N TYR A 82 -2.53 12.14 -19.30
CA TYR A 82 -2.47 13.03 -20.46
C TYR A 82 -3.53 14.14 -20.42
N SER A 83 -4.48 14.04 -19.49
CA SER A 83 -5.55 15.02 -19.31
C SER A 83 -5.15 16.17 -18.37
N ARG A 84 -5.62 17.39 -18.67
CA ARG A 84 -5.43 18.54 -17.79
C ARG A 84 -6.06 18.29 -16.41
N PRO A 85 -5.48 18.81 -15.32
CA PRO A 85 -6.10 18.73 -14.00
C PRO A 85 -7.52 19.29 -14.04
N LYS A 86 -8.48 18.60 -13.41
CA LYS A 86 -9.83 19.13 -13.27
C LYS A 86 -9.80 20.41 -12.42
N SER A 87 -10.76 21.30 -12.67
CA SER A 87 -10.92 22.51 -11.85
C SER A 87 -11.23 22.16 -10.39
N LEU A 88 -10.88 23.08 -9.48
CA LEU A 88 -11.08 22.96 -8.04
C LEU A 88 -12.50 22.56 -7.62
N LEU A 89 -13.51 22.86 -8.45
CA LEU A 89 -14.92 22.59 -8.19
C LEU A 89 -15.34 21.15 -8.55
N ASN A 90 -14.56 20.46 -9.37
CA ASN A 90 -14.93 19.17 -9.96
C ASN A 90 -14.20 17.96 -9.36
N TYR A 91 -13.51 18.12 -8.23
CA TYR A 91 -12.89 16.99 -7.55
C TYR A 91 -13.93 16.01 -7.00
N SER A 92 -13.84 14.76 -7.42
CA SER A 92 -14.56 13.65 -6.80
C SER A 92 -13.75 13.11 -5.62
N TYR A 93 -14.40 13.00 -4.48
CA TYR A 93 -13.87 12.36 -3.27
C TYR A 93 -14.68 11.10 -2.99
N LEU A 94 -14.11 10.17 -2.24
CA LEU A 94 -14.84 9.01 -1.74
C LEU A 94 -15.91 9.43 -0.74
N ASN A 95 -17.08 8.82 -0.85
CA ASN A 95 -18.20 9.04 0.06
C ASN A 95 -18.25 7.88 1.06
N PRO A 96 -18.13 8.13 2.38
CA PRO A 96 -18.10 7.07 3.38
C PRO A 96 -19.44 6.33 3.56
N LEU A 97 -20.53 6.86 2.97
CA LEU A 97 -21.89 6.31 3.07
C LEU A 97 -22.25 5.33 1.94
N ASP A 98 -21.37 5.15 0.94
CA ASP A 98 -21.67 4.24 -0.15
C ASP A 98 -21.44 2.80 0.37
N ASP A 99 -22.53 2.07 0.61
CA ASP A 99 -22.49 0.64 0.93
C ASP A 99 -21.78 -0.11 -0.19
N LEU A 100 -20.64 -0.71 0.15
CA LEU A 100 -19.85 -1.52 -0.77
C LEU A 100 -20.57 -2.85 -1.03
N SER A 101 -21.18 -2.96 -2.20
CA SER A 101 -21.77 -4.22 -2.70
C SER A 101 -20.79 -5.10 -3.46
N ASN A 102 -19.52 -4.69 -3.57
CA ASN A 102 -18.57 -5.33 -4.47
C ASN A 102 -17.79 -6.46 -3.79
N LEU A 103 -17.91 -7.68 -4.32
CA LEU A 103 -17.24 -8.91 -3.86
C LEU A 103 -15.77 -9.00 -4.32
N ASN A 104 -15.29 -8.04 -5.12
CA ASN A 104 -13.96 -8.10 -5.74
C ASN A 104 -12.87 -7.52 -4.82
N HIS A 105 -12.53 -8.30 -3.79
CA HIS A 105 -11.54 -7.98 -2.77
C HIS A 105 -10.09 -7.98 -3.28
N THR A 106 -9.87 -8.59 -4.44
CA THR A 106 -8.56 -8.73 -5.08
C THR A 106 -8.68 -8.47 -6.58
N LEU A 107 -8.02 -7.43 -7.07
CA LEU A 107 -7.97 -7.09 -8.50
C LEU A 107 -6.53 -7.16 -8.99
N LEU A 108 -6.35 -7.75 -10.17
CA LEU A 108 -5.06 -7.80 -10.83
C LEU A 108 -5.13 -7.11 -12.18
N TYR A 109 -4.19 -6.20 -12.40
CA TYR A 109 -4.02 -5.48 -13.64
C TYR A 109 -2.59 -5.63 -14.14
N PHE A 110 -2.43 -5.61 -15.45
CA PHE A 110 -1.14 -5.55 -16.10
C PHE A 110 -0.96 -4.15 -16.69
N ILE A 111 0.19 -3.54 -16.41
CA ILE A 111 0.56 -2.23 -16.90
C ILE A 111 1.78 -2.38 -17.80
N ASN A 112 1.68 -1.92 -19.03
CA ASN A 112 2.78 -1.91 -19.98
C ASN A 112 2.79 -0.60 -20.78
N ARG A 113 3.80 -0.48 -21.65
CA ARG A 113 3.92 0.65 -22.57
C ARG A 113 3.71 0.17 -24.00
N ILE A 114 2.72 0.75 -24.67
CA ILE A 114 2.42 0.50 -26.09
C ILE A 114 2.49 1.84 -26.82
N SER A 115 3.35 1.94 -27.83
CA SER A 115 3.50 3.16 -28.65
C SER A 115 3.67 4.44 -27.82
N ASN A 116 4.58 4.40 -26.85
CA ASN A 116 4.88 5.45 -25.87
C ASN A 116 3.77 5.83 -24.89
N LYS A 117 2.61 5.18 -24.92
CA LYS A 117 1.51 5.39 -23.97
C LYS A 117 1.49 4.28 -22.92
N LEU A 118 1.15 4.66 -21.68
CA LEU A 118 0.89 3.69 -20.63
C LEU A 118 -0.49 3.06 -20.87
N VAL A 119 -0.55 1.74 -20.87
CA VAL A 119 -1.76 0.96 -21.08
C VAL A 119 -1.98 0.05 -19.88
N ILE A 120 -3.24 -0.08 -19.49
CA ILE A 120 -3.70 -1.01 -18.46
C ILE A 120 -4.60 -2.06 -19.09
N SER A 121 -4.42 -3.31 -18.68
CA SER A 121 -5.28 -4.44 -19.00
C SER A 121 -5.60 -5.21 -17.74
N THR A 122 -6.69 -5.97 -17.74
CA THR A 122 -6.96 -6.96 -16.69
C THR A 122 -5.93 -8.07 -16.81
N TYR A 123 -5.30 -8.44 -15.70
CA TYR A 123 -4.27 -9.45 -15.75
C TYR A 123 -4.87 -10.81 -16.12
N ASP A 124 -4.22 -11.45 -17.08
CA ASP A 124 -4.46 -12.82 -17.52
C ASP A 124 -3.11 -13.54 -17.60
N LYS A 125 -2.99 -14.67 -16.91
CA LYS A 125 -1.73 -15.37 -16.72
C LYS A 125 -1.19 -15.92 -18.05
N ASP A 126 -2.07 -16.40 -18.92
CA ASP A 126 -1.66 -17.07 -20.16
C ASP A 126 -1.08 -16.07 -21.16
N THR A 127 -1.64 -14.86 -21.20
CA THR A 127 -1.16 -13.78 -22.08
C THR A 127 -0.02 -12.96 -21.49
N HIS A 128 -0.08 -12.60 -20.20
CA HIS A 128 0.81 -11.59 -19.64
C HIS A 128 2.07 -12.14 -18.95
N SER A 129 2.10 -13.42 -18.57
CA SER A 129 3.27 -14.02 -17.88
C SER A 129 4.58 -13.94 -18.68
N LYS A 130 4.48 -13.87 -20.01
CA LYS A 130 5.63 -13.77 -20.93
C LYS A 130 5.91 -12.34 -21.39
N GLN A 131 5.06 -11.38 -21.01
CA GLN A 131 5.18 -9.99 -21.44
C GLN A 131 5.93 -9.16 -20.41
N ARG A 132 6.71 -8.18 -20.89
CA ARG A 132 7.36 -7.21 -20.01
C ARG A 132 6.36 -6.14 -19.58
N GLY A 133 6.02 -6.12 -18.31
CA GLY A 133 5.14 -5.12 -17.71
C GLY A 133 5.19 -5.16 -16.19
N LEU A 134 4.45 -4.27 -15.57
CA LEU A 134 4.25 -4.21 -14.13
C LEU A 134 2.91 -4.85 -13.79
N LEU A 135 2.93 -5.81 -12.87
CA LEU A 135 1.74 -6.37 -12.24
C LEU A 135 1.29 -5.41 -11.13
N LEU A 136 0.11 -4.82 -11.31
CA LEU A 136 -0.56 -4.00 -10.31
C LEU A 136 -1.62 -4.85 -9.60
N ILE A 137 -1.52 -4.96 -8.28
CA ILE A 137 -2.42 -5.73 -7.44
C ILE A 137 -3.12 -4.76 -6.49
N LEU A 138 -4.46 -4.79 -6.45
CA LEU A 138 -5.24 -4.05 -5.46
C LEU A 138 -5.91 -5.05 -4.52
N ILE A 139 -5.70 -4.85 -3.22
CA ILE A 139 -6.30 -5.67 -2.18
C ILE A 139 -6.91 -4.83 -1.07
N ASP A 140 -7.97 -5.37 -0.49
CA ASP A 140 -8.53 -4.86 0.76
C ASP A 140 -8.21 -5.78 1.95
N ARG A 141 -8.69 -5.40 3.14
CA ARG A 141 -8.48 -6.17 4.37
C ARG A 141 -9.05 -7.59 4.32
N THR A 142 -10.05 -7.83 3.48
CA THR A 142 -10.75 -9.11 3.41
C THR A 142 -10.02 -10.13 2.54
N HIS A 143 -9.08 -9.72 1.67
CA HIS A 143 -8.24 -10.66 0.90
C HIS A 143 -7.56 -11.66 1.83
N SER A 144 -6.81 -11.16 2.82
CA SER A 144 -6.11 -12.01 3.79
C SER A 144 -7.09 -12.79 4.67
N HIS A 145 -8.16 -12.16 5.18
CA HIS A 145 -9.15 -12.86 6.01
C HIS A 145 -9.85 -14.00 5.27
N THR A 146 -10.27 -13.79 4.03
CA THR A 146 -10.96 -14.80 3.22
C THR A 146 -10.03 -15.96 2.90
N LYS A 147 -8.75 -15.68 2.59
CA LYS A 147 -7.73 -16.70 2.37
C LYS A 147 -7.50 -17.55 3.61
N LEU A 148 -7.41 -16.93 4.78
CA LEU A 148 -7.20 -17.61 6.05
C LEU A 148 -8.41 -18.44 6.50
N LEU A 149 -9.62 -17.91 6.34
CA LEU A 149 -10.84 -18.64 6.67
C LEU A 149 -11.07 -19.83 5.74
N ASN A 150 -10.69 -19.70 4.46
CA ASN A 150 -10.81 -20.78 3.47
C ASN A 150 -9.63 -21.75 3.49
N SER A 151 -8.50 -21.40 4.10
CA SER A 151 -7.46 -22.37 4.43
C SER A 151 -7.95 -23.19 5.63
N ASN A 152 -8.74 -24.23 5.34
CA ASN A 152 -9.10 -25.26 6.31
C ASN A 152 -7.85 -25.67 7.06
N ASN A 153 -7.73 -25.26 8.33
CA ASN A 153 -6.62 -25.55 9.23
C ASN A 153 -5.29 -25.67 8.47
N ILE A 154 -4.53 -24.58 8.33
CA ILE A 154 -3.08 -24.71 8.20
C ILE A 154 -2.68 -25.55 9.41
N ARG A 155 -2.58 -26.87 9.19
CA ARG A 155 -2.05 -27.79 10.17
C ARG A 155 -0.68 -27.19 10.42
N TYR A 156 -0.37 -26.93 11.69
CA TYR A 156 1.03 -26.92 12.09
C TYR A 156 1.55 -28.30 11.72
N ASN A 157 1.97 -28.47 10.46
CA ASN A 157 2.67 -29.64 10.01
C ASN A 157 4.03 -29.47 10.66
N SER A 158 4.25 -30.23 11.73
CA SER A 158 5.58 -30.49 12.29
C SER A 158 6.54 -31.12 11.26
N LYS A 159 6.09 -31.32 10.02
CA LYS A 159 6.84 -31.86 8.88
C LYS A 159 6.69 -30.94 7.68
N LEU A 160 7.49 -29.87 7.62
CA LEU A 160 7.85 -29.22 6.38
C LEU A 160 8.84 -30.14 5.63
N ASN A 161 8.56 -30.37 4.36
CA ASN A 161 9.09 -31.46 3.53
C ASN A 161 10.61 -31.68 3.59
N GLY A 162 10.99 -32.94 3.83
CA GLY A 162 12.25 -33.53 3.37
C GLY A 162 13.34 -33.73 4.41
N THR A 163 13.17 -33.20 5.61
CA THR A 163 13.92 -33.66 6.78
C THR A 163 12.91 -34.19 7.78
N ASP A 164 13.05 -35.44 8.21
CA ASP A 164 12.66 -35.79 9.57
C ASP A 164 13.59 -34.97 10.47
N GLY A 165 13.26 -33.69 10.60
CA GLY A 165 13.90 -32.78 11.52
C GLY A 165 13.38 -33.10 12.90
N SER A 166 13.81 -34.23 13.47
CA SER A 166 14.50 -34.05 14.72
C SER A 166 15.61 -33.04 14.43
N PHE A 167 15.30 -31.75 14.49
CA PHE A 167 16.32 -30.75 14.66
C PHE A 167 16.85 -31.04 16.05
N GLN A 168 17.77 -32.00 16.12
CA GLN A 168 18.86 -31.92 17.07
C GLN A 168 19.49 -30.59 16.78
N TYR A 169 19.00 -29.60 17.51
CA TYR A 169 19.77 -28.54 18.14
C TYR A 169 21.28 -28.82 17.98
N GLU A 170 21.90 -28.35 16.89
CA GLU A 170 23.37 -28.18 16.81
C GLU A 170 23.82 -26.94 17.61
N GLY A 171 23.12 -26.66 18.70
CA GLY A 171 23.36 -25.53 19.57
C GLY A 171 22.93 -25.84 20.99
N GLY A 172 23.29 -27.03 21.49
CA GLY A 172 22.87 -27.62 22.78
C GLY A 172 22.11 -26.73 23.79
N GLY A 173 20.89 -27.15 24.13
CA GLY A 173 20.33 -27.03 25.48
C GLY A 173 20.31 -25.68 26.21
N ARG A 174 20.45 -24.54 25.53
CA ARG A 174 20.39 -23.24 26.20
C ARG A 174 19.30 -22.33 25.63
N GLU A 175 18.64 -21.71 26.59
CA GLU A 175 17.58 -20.69 26.62
C GLU A 175 17.34 -19.87 25.34
N PRO A 176 16.11 -19.34 25.13
CA PRO A 176 15.83 -18.43 24.02
C PRO A 176 16.81 -17.25 24.01
N ASP A 177 17.16 -16.73 22.84
CA ASP A 177 18.01 -15.54 22.73
C ASP A 177 17.32 -14.36 23.41
N TRP A 178 17.79 -14.04 24.61
CA TRP A 178 17.33 -12.91 25.39
C TRP A 178 18.12 -11.67 24.99
N ILE A 179 17.44 -10.64 24.49
CA ILE A 179 18.04 -9.32 24.36
C ILE A 179 17.91 -8.64 25.72
N ARG A 180 19.05 -8.32 26.33
CA ARG A 180 19.14 -7.63 27.62
C ARG A 180 19.74 -6.25 27.42
N GLU A 181 18.93 -5.21 27.53
CA GLU A 181 19.39 -3.83 27.37
C GLU A 181 19.29 -3.06 28.70
N LYS A 182 20.41 -2.50 29.17
CA LYS A 182 20.42 -1.66 30.37
C LYS A 182 19.98 -0.25 30.02
N THR A 183 18.83 0.17 30.53
CA THR A 183 18.35 1.54 30.37
C THR A 183 19.15 2.52 31.23
N LYS A 184 19.16 3.81 30.82
CA LYS A 184 19.83 4.91 31.54
C LYS A 184 19.35 5.11 32.99
N LYS A 185 18.24 4.48 33.40
CA LYS A 185 17.69 4.52 34.77
C LYS A 185 18.04 3.28 35.61
N GLY A 186 18.95 2.43 35.14
CA GLY A 186 19.38 1.23 35.86
C GLY A 186 18.42 0.04 35.76
N VAL A 187 17.36 0.14 34.95
CA VAL A 187 16.44 -0.98 34.68
C VAL A 187 16.96 -1.77 33.49
N THR A 188 17.16 -3.08 33.65
CA THR A 188 17.48 -3.99 32.55
C THR A 188 16.18 -4.43 31.90
N LEU A 189 15.98 -4.07 30.63
CA LEU A 189 14.92 -4.62 29.79
C LEU A 189 15.39 -5.97 29.25
N GLU A 190 14.64 -7.02 29.54
CA GLU A 190 14.88 -8.36 29.00
C GLU A 190 13.68 -8.78 28.16
N TYR A 191 13.91 -9.15 26.89
CA TYR A 191 12.88 -9.77 26.08
C TYR A 191 13.45 -10.94 25.28
N SER A 192 12.67 -12.01 25.21
CA SER A 192 12.99 -13.19 24.41
C SER A 192 12.66 -12.92 22.94
N VAL A 193 13.61 -13.16 22.03
CA VAL A 193 13.32 -13.12 20.60
C VAL A 193 12.46 -14.35 20.27
N PRO A 194 11.24 -14.19 19.71
CA PRO A 194 10.42 -15.32 19.33
C PRO A 194 11.11 -16.12 18.22
N ASN A 195 10.88 -17.44 18.16
CA ASN A 195 11.46 -18.29 17.13
C ASN A 195 10.96 -17.87 15.74
N HIS A 196 11.82 -17.92 14.72
CA HIS A 196 11.50 -17.59 13.34
C HIS A 196 10.29 -18.36 12.80
N VAL A 197 10.06 -19.60 13.24
CA VAL A 197 8.88 -20.42 12.88
C VAL A 197 7.58 -19.83 13.46
N SER A 198 7.66 -19.16 14.60
CA SER A 198 6.53 -18.47 15.25
C SER A 198 6.23 -17.11 14.61
N ILE A 199 7.22 -16.50 13.95
CA ILE A 199 7.14 -15.18 13.31
C ILE A 199 6.78 -15.30 11.83
N CYS A 200 7.41 -16.24 11.13
CA CYS A 200 7.29 -16.46 9.70
C CYS A 200 6.70 -17.85 9.48
N GLN A 201 5.42 -17.92 9.09
CA GLN A 201 4.78 -19.12 8.58
C GLN A 201 4.83 -19.06 7.04
N PRO A 202 5.78 -19.73 6.37
CA PRO A 202 6.01 -19.56 4.93
C PRO A 202 4.80 -19.98 4.10
N GLU A 203 4.12 -21.04 4.51
CA GLU A 203 2.88 -21.51 3.86
C GLU A 203 1.77 -20.45 3.89
N LEU A 204 1.67 -19.70 4.99
CA LEU A 204 0.70 -18.62 5.16
C LEU A 204 1.12 -17.37 4.37
N GLN A 205 2.42 -17.08 4.32
CA GLN A 205 3.00 -16.03 3.48
C GLN A 205 2.74 -16.28 1.99
N GLU A 206 2.97 -17.51 1.50
CA GLU A 206 2.67 -17.92 0.12
C GLU A 206 1.17 -17.84 -0.17
N LEU A 207 0.32 -18.30 0.76
CA LEU A 207 -1.13 -18.23 0.62
C LEU A 207 -1.63 -16.79 0.49
N VAL A 208 -1.10 -15.89 1.31
CA VAL A 208 -1.49 -14.46 1.32
C VAL A 208 -0.92 -13.72 0.12
N CYS A 209 0.26 -14.10 -0.38
CA CYS A 209 0.86 -13.57 -1.61
C CYS A 209 0.35 -14.25 -2.90
N SER A 210 -0.66 -15.11 -2.79
CA SER A 210 -1.38 -15.72 -3.91
C SER A 210 -2.66 -14.92 -4.25
N PHE A 211 -2.62 -14.19 -5.35
CA PHE A 211 -3.71 -13.35 -5.85
C PHE A 211 -4.37 -14.00 -7.08
N ASN A 212 -5.58 -14.55 -6.91
CA ASN A 212 -6.33 -15.25 -7.98
C ASN A 212 -5.49 -16.23 -8.83
N GLY A 213 -4.65 -17.06 -8.20
CA GLY A 213 -3.80 -18.04 -8.88
C GLY A 213 -2.44 -17.52 -9.36
N VAL A 214 -2.13 -16.24 -9.09
CA VAL A 214 -0.82 -15.62 -9.30
C VAL A 214 -0.08 -15.56 -7.97
N ILE A 215 1.00 -16.32 -7.84
CA ILE A 215 1.88 -16.28 -6.67
C ILE A 215 2.95 -15.22 -6.92
N THR A 216 3.12 -14.32 -5.96
CA THR A 216 4.13 -13.25 -6.00
C THR A 216 5.13 -13.42 -4.86
N SER A 217 6.27 -12.74 -4.98
CA SER A 217 7.24 -12.65 -3.87
C SER A 217 6.68 -11.83 -2.70
N LEU A 218 7.21 -12.03 -1.50
CA LEU A 218 6.95 -11.14 -0.38
C LEU A 218 7.41 -9.71 -0.71
N PRO A 219 6.74 -8.68 -0.15
CA PRO A 219 7.12 -7.30 -0.42
C PRO A 219 8.50 -7.00 0.19
N ASP A 220 9.43 -6.55 -0.64
CA ASP A 220 10.75 -6.11 -0.19
C ASP A 220 10.67 -4.73 0.49
N LEU A 221 9.76 -3.88 0.01
CA LEU A 221 9.58 -2.50 0.46
C LEU A 221 8.10 -2.23 0.69
N LEU A 222 7.75 -1.88 1.92
CA LEU A 222 6.42 -1.41 2.30
C LEU A 222 6.47 0.09 2.60
N ILE A 223 5.60 0.86 1.94
CA ILE A 223 5.51 2.30 2.14
C ILE A 223 4.11 2.62 2.67
N SER A 224 4.05 3.06 3.92
CA SER A 224 2.83 3.58 4.53
C SER A 224 2.59 5.02 4.08
N LEU A 225 1.49 5.26 3.36
CA LEU A 225 1.15 6.59 2.86
C LEU A 225 0.12 7.25 3.79
N ARG A 226 0.42 8.48 4.19
CA ARG A 226 -0.47 9.34 4.99
C ARG A 226 -0.99 10.51 4.17
N ALA A 227 -2.13 11.06 4.55
CA ALA A 227 -2.64 12.29 3.96
C ALA A 227 -1.66 13.46 4.22
N SER A 228 -1.41 14.28 3.19
CA SER A 228 -0.64 15.50 3.34
C SER A 228 -1.50 16.61 3.96
N LEU A 229 -0.86 17.60 4.61
CA LEU A 229 -1.57 18.80 5.08
C LEU A 229 -2.20 19.56 3.92
N LYS A 230 -1.50 19.59 2.77
CA LYS A 230 -1.99 20.20 1.54
C LYS A 230 -3.31 19.55 1.11
N ASP A 231 -3.37 18.21 1.07
CA ASP A 231 -4.59 17.48 0.70
C ASP A 231 -5.73 17.72 1.70
N SER A 232 -5.41 17.75 2.99
CA SER A 232 -6.39 18.07 4.03
C SER A 232 -6.98 19.48 3.86
N LEU A 233 -6.15 20.48 3.57
CA LEU A 233 -6.60 21.85 3.30
C LEU A 233 -7.42 21.96 2.01
N PHE A 234 -6.99 21.26 0.95
CA PHE A 234 -7.76 21.20 -0.31
C PHE A 234 -9.13 20.55 -0.13
N PHE A 235 -9.22 19.49 0.67
CA PHE A 235 -10.47 18.86 1.03
C PHE A 235 -11.41 19.85 1.74
N ILE A 236 -10.91 20.53 2.79
CA ILE A 236 -11.69 21.51 3.56
C ILE A 236 -12.16 22.66 2.65
N ALA A 237 -11.27 23.21 1.82
CA ALA A 237 -11.61 24.28 0.89
C ALA A 237 -12.68 23.84 -0.12
N ASN A 238 -12.54 22.66 -0.72
CA ASN A 238 -13.54 22.11 -1.65
C ASN A 238 -14.89 21.88 -0.95
N TYR A 239 -14.86 21.34 0.27
CA TYR A 239 -16.07 21.12 1.07
C TYR A 239 -16.80 22.44 1.33
N LEU A 240 -16.09 23.48 1.81
CA LEU A 240 -16.66 24.80 2.03
C LEU A 240 -17.26 25.40 0.75
N CYS A 241 -16.55 25.33 -0.37
CA CYS A 241 -17.08 25.78 -1.66
C CYS A 241 -18.38 25.05 -2.03
N ARG A 242 -18.44 23.72 -1.84
CA ARG A 242 -19.66 22.94 -2.12
C ARG A 242 -20.81 23.28 -1.17
N VAL A 243 -20.53 23.58 0.09
CA VAL A 243 -21.53 24.07 1.05
C VAL A 243 -22.14 25.38 0.54
N PHE A 244 -21.31 26.37 0.17
CA PHE A 244 -21.79 27.65 -0.34
C PHE A 244 -22.64 27.48 -1.61
N ILE A 245 -22.18 26.64 -2.54
CA ILE A 245 -22.92 26.32 -3.77
C ILE A 245 -24.24 25.62 -3.46
N HIS A 246 -24.26 24.68 -2.51
CA HIS A 246 -25.47 23.97 -2.09
C HIS A 246 -26.49 24.94 -1.48
N VAL A 247 -26.06 25.86 -0.61
CA VAL A 247 -26.92 26.91 -0.04
C VAL A 247 -27.47 27.81 -1.15
N TYR A 248 -26.64 28.26 -2.08
CA TYR A 248 -27.05 29.09 -3.22
C TYR A 248 -28.11 28.39 -4.10
N TYR A 249 -27.90 27.12 -4.44
CA TYR A 249 -28.86 26.36 -5.24
C TYR A 249 -30.16 26.04 -4.49
N LYS A 250 -30.09 25.77 -3.18
CA LYS A 250 -31.27 25.59 -2.34
C LYS A 250 -32.10 26.87 -2.28
N LEU A 251 -31.46 28.03 -2.11
CA LEU A 251 -32.11 29.34 -2.21
C LEU A 251 -32.71 29.58 -3.60
N SER A 252 -32.04 29.12 -4.66
CA SER A 252 -32.49 29.22 -6.05
C SER A 252 -33.53 28.16 -6.45
N ARG A 253 -34.04 27.35 -5.50
CA ARG A 253 -35.00 26.25 -5.73
C ARG A 253 -34.58 25.25 -6.84
N ARG A 254 -33.27 25.05 -7.03
CA ARG A 254 -32.75 24.07 -7.99
C ARG A 254 -32.43 22.77 -7.29
N SER A 255 -32.54 21.65 -8.01
CA SER A 255 -32.11 20.35 -7.50
C SER A 255 -30.63 20.40 -7.13
N THR A 256 -30.29 20.01 -5.92
CA THR A 256 -28.92 19.95 -5.44
C THR A 256 -28.47 18.49 -5.36
N LYS A 257 -27.22 18.22 -5.77
CA LYS A 257 -26.58 16.94 -5.45
C LYS A 257 -26.35 16.88 -3.94
N GLN A 258 -26.45 15.67 -3.39
CA GLN A 258 -26.17 15.42 -1.98
C GLN A 258 -24.74 15.83 -1.64
N LEU A 259 -24.59 16.60 -0.56
CA LEU A 259 -23.28 17.02 -0.08
C LEU A 259 -22.62 15.83 0.65
N CYS A 260 -21.39 15.49 0.28
CA CYS A 260 -20.59 14.54 1.04
C CYS A 260 -20.36 15.12 2.44
N LYS A 261 -20.87 14.46 3.48
CA LYS A 261 -20.64 14.88 4.86
C LYS A 261 -19.17 14.62 5.21
N PRO A 262 -18.44 15.59 5.78
CA PRO A 262 -17.06 15.40 6.16
C PRO A 262 -17.02 14.57 7.45
N ASP A 263 -16.12 13.60 7.51
CA ASP A 263 -15.80 12.92 8.76
C ASP A 263 -14.80 13.77 9.55
N PHE A 264 -15.33 14.61 10.45
CA PHE A 264 -14.51 15.49 11.29
C PHE A 264 -13.57 14.71 12.22
N ARG A 265 -13.94 13.50 12.65
CA ARG A 265 -13.07 12.66 13.47
C ARG A 265 -11.85 12.22 12.67
N LEU A 266 -12.06 11.83 11.42
CA LEU A 266 -10.99 11.47 10.50
C LEU A 266 -10.06 12.66 10.20
N ILE A 267 -10.63 13.84 9.90
CA ILE A 267 -9.85 15.09 9.70
C ILE A 267 -9.02 15.42 10.94
N TYR A 268 -9.63 15.35 12.13
CA TYR A 268 -8.95 15.60 13.39
C TYR A 268 -7.81 14.60 13.65
N SER A 269 -8.03 13.31 13.36
CA SER A 269 -6.99 12.28 13.50
C SER A 269 -5.80 12.53 12.56
N SER A 270 -6.06 12.96 11.32
CA SER A 270 -5.02 13.36 10.36
C SER A 270 -4.20 14.53 10.89
N PHE A 271 -4.87 15.51 11.50
CA PHE A 271 -4.20 16.66 12.13
C PHE A 271 -3.33 16.24 13.33
N LEU A 272 -3.84 15.38 14.22
CA LEU A 272 -3.09 14.89 15.39
C LEU A 272 -1.82 14.12 14.99
N VAL A 273 -1.90 13.25 13.98
CA VAL A 273 -0.72 12.52 13.47
C VAL A 273 0.34 13.50 12.95
N ARG A 274 -0.09 14.56 12.25
CA ARG A 274 0.79 15.63 11.76
C ARG A 274 1.48 16.39 12.89
N VAL A 275 0.73 16.79 13.91
CA VAL A 275 1.27 17.45 15.10
C VAL A 275 2.28 16.55 15.80
N GLY A 276 1.95 15.26 15.97
CA GLY A 276 2.86 14.25 16.50
C GLY A 276 4.16 14.16 15.70
N ASN A 277 4.09 14.11 14.37
CA ASN A 277 5.27 14.03 13.50
C ASN A 277 6.15 15.29 13.56
N PHE A 278 5.55 16.47 13.73
CA PHE A 278 6.29 17.72 13.91
C PHE A 278 7.11 17.68 15.20
N PHE A 279 6.51 17.22 16.30
CA PHE A 279 7.21 17.10 17.59
C PHE A 279 8.20 15.95 17.67
N ARG A 280 8.04 14.91 16.84
CA ARG A 280 8.97 13.77 16.75
C ARG A 280 10.05 13.92 15.68
N ALA A 281 10.25 15.12 15.15
CA ALA A 281 11.26 15.41 14.12
C ALA A 281 11.21 14.44 12.91
N GLY A 282 10.02 13.98 12.53
CA GLY A 282 9.85 13.06 11.41
C GLY A 282 10.27 11.60 11.67
N MET A 283 10.48 11.18 12.93
CA MET A 283 10.62 9.76 13.25
C MET A 283 9.30 9.04 12.93
N THR A 284 9.38 8.09 11.99
CA THR A 284 8.27 7.31 11.44
C THR A 284 7.64 6.46 12.53
N ILE A 285 6.39 6.77 12.90
CA ILE A 285 5.64 5.98 13.89
C ILE A 285 4.94 4.87 13.12
N ILE A 286 5.67 3.80 12.84
CA ILE A 286 5.07 2.60 12.26
C ILE A 286 4.24 1.94 13.35
N HIS A 287 2.94 2.25 13.38
CA HIS A 287 1.95 1.49 14.12
C HIS A 287 1.59 0.24 13.30
N SER A 288 2.48 -0.75 13.28
CA SER A 288 2.34 -2.00 12.53
C SER A 288 1.14 -2.88 12.97
N PHE A 289 0.37 -2.47 13.99
CA PHE A 289 -0.74 -3.25 14.56
C PHE A 289 -1.97 -2.40 14.90
N GLY A 290 -2.17 -1.26 14.22
CA GLY A 290 -3.39 -0.47 14.39
C GLY A 290 -4.63 -1.19 13.81
N PRO A 291 -5.85 -0.77 14.18
CA PRO A 291 -7.09 -1.29 13.57
C PRO A 291 -7.18 -1.07 12.04
N GLU A 292 -6.31 -0.22 11.48
CA GLU A 292 -6.13 0.02 10.04
C GLU A 292 -4.79 -0.53 9.50
N GLY A 293 -4.12 -1.38 10.27
CA GLY A 293 -2.79 -1.91 9.96
C GLY A 293 -2.78 -2.98 8.87
N VAL A 294 -1.62 -3.17 8.26
CA VAL A 294 -1.36 -4.30 7.35
C VAL A 294 -1.13 -5.56 8.17
N GLN A 295 -1.55 -6.71 7.66
CA GLN A 295 -1.36 -7.98 8.34
C GLN A 295 0.14 -8.31 8.50
N PRO A 296 0.57 -8.95 9.61
CA PRO A 296 1.98 -9.12 9.95
C PRO A 296 2.80 -9.91 8.91
N TRP A 297 2.16 -10.81 8.15
CA TRP A 297 2.85 -11.62 7.15
C TRP A 297 3.40 -10.81 5.96
N PHE A 298 2.78 -9.67 5.63
CA PHE A 298 3.36 -8.74 4.65
C PHE A 298 4.51 -7.92 5.23
N LEU A 299 4.66 -7.86 6.54
CA LEU A 299 5.72 -7.09 7.22
C LEU A 299 6.97 -7.94 7.49
N ALA A 300 6.87 -9.27 7.38
CA ALA A 300 7.90 -10.20 7.83
C ALA A 300 9.27 -9.98 7.15
N GLU A 301 9.27 -9.64 5.85
CA GLU A 301 10.49 -9.42 5.06
C GLU A 301 10.62 -7.98 4.53
N ALA A 302 9.62 -7.13 4.78
CA ALA A 302 9.56 -5.80 4.21
C ALA A 302 10.38 -4.79 5.00
N GLU A 303 11.19 -3.99 4.31
CA GLU A 303 11.65 -2.72 4.87
C GLU A 303 10.47 -1.73 4.87
N ILE A 304 10.22 -1.09 6.02
CA ILE A 304 9.04 -0.27 6.20
C ILE A 304 9.44 1.20 6.20
N TYR A 305 8.87 1.97 5.27
CA TYR A 305 8.95 3.42 5.25
C TYR A 305 7.56 4.04 5.41
N GLU A 306 7.54 5.29 5.84
CA GLU A 306 6.33 6.11 5.91
C GLU A 306 6.54 7.38 5.10
N SER A 307 5.52 7.78 4.33
CA SER A 307 5.54 8.98 3.50
C SER A 307 4.31 9.85 3.74
N LEU A 308 4.53 11.17 3.80
CA LEU A 308 3.50 12.19 4.05
C LEU A 308 2.92 12.74 2.74
N GLY A 309 2.11 11.92 2.09
CA GLY A 309 1.38 12.28 0.89
C GLY A 309 1.48 11.21 -0.17
N LEU A 310 0.61 11.31 -1.18
CA LEU A 310 0.70 10.52 -2.39
C LEU A 310 1.33 11.38 -3.49
N SER A 311 2.63 11.17 -3.69
CA SER A 311 3.42 11.76 -4.76
C SER A 311 4.41 10.74 -5.31
N VAL A 312 4.53 10.67 -6.64
CA VAL A 312 5.55 9.85 -7.31
C VAL A 312 6.97 10.16 -6.83
N THR A 313 7.24 11.43 -6.47
CA THR A 313 8.56 11.84 -5.95
C THR A 313 8.86 11.22 -4.60
N ASP A 314 7.87 11.13 -3.71
CA ASP A 314 8.09 10.64 -2.36
C ASP A 314 8.29 9.12 -2.39
N ILE A 315 7.53 8.43 -3.25
CA ILE A 315 7.69 7.00 -3.50
C ILE A 315 9.05 6.73 -4.17
N HIS A 316 9.47 7.58 -5.12
CA HIS A 316 10.80 7.50 -5.71
C HIS A 316 11.91 7.60 -4.66
N ASN A 317 11.80 8.57 -3.75
CA ASN A 317 12.76 8.75 -2.67
C ASN A 317 12.81 7.53 -1.75
N CYS A 318 11.65 6.94 -1.41
CA CYS A 318 11.58 5.70 -0.65
C CYS A 318 12.31 4.55 -1.37
N VAL A 319 12.07 4.36 -2.67
CA VAL A 319 12.76 3.33 -3.47
C VAL A 319 14.26 3.60 -3.54
N GLN A 320 14.68 4.86 -3.69
CA GLN A 320 16.09 5.24 -3.70
C GLN A 320 16.77 5.00 -2.35
N LEU A 321 16.10 5.34 -1.24
CA LEU A 321 16.59 5.07 0.10
C LEU A 321 16.82 3.58 0.27
N PHE A 322 15.80 2.76 -0.01
CA PHE A 322 15.88 1.29 0.02
C PHE A 322 17.07 0.75 -0.80
N THR A 323 17.26 1.28 -2.02
CA THR A 323 18.32 0.81 -2.92
C THR A 323 19.71 1.15 -2.38
N ASN A 324 19.83 2.24 -1.62
CA ASN A 324 21.08 2.73 -1.06
C ASN A 324 21.38 2.20 0.36
N THR A 325 20.41 1.61 1.06
CA THR A 325 20.61 1.06 2.41
C THR A 325 21.44 -0.24 2.35
N VAL A 326 22.57 -0.24 3.07
CA VAL A 326 23.50 -1.39 3.13
C VAL A 326 23.03 -2.45 4.13
N ARG A 327 22.39 -2.03 5.24
CA ARG A 327 21.78 -2.94 6.24
C ARG A 327 20.26 -2.93 6.06
N ARG A 328 19.69 -4.13 5.91
CA ARG A 328 18.26 -4.36 5.75
C ARG A 328 17.75 -4.94 7.07
N TRP A 329 16.65 -4.42 7.59
CA TRP A 329 16.11 -4.85 8.88
C TRP A 329 15.13 -6.04 8.76
N GLY A 330 14.73 -6.39 7.53
CA GLY A 330 13.85 -7.52 7.22
C GLY A 330 14.57 -8.79 6.73
N LYS A 331 15.91 -8.87 6.84
CA LYS A 331 16.71 -10.07 6.49
C LYS A 331 17.82 -10.32 7.47
#